data_AF-A0A927AW39-F1
#
_entry.id   AF-A0A927AW39-F1
#
_cell.length_a   1.000
_cell.length_b   1.000
_cell.length_c   1.000
_cell.angle_alpha   90.00
_cell.angle_beta   90.00
_cell.angle_gamma   90.00
#
_symmetry.space_group_name_H-M   'P 1'
#
loop_
_entity.id
_entity.type
_entity.pdbx_description
1 polymer ?
#
loop_
_entity_poly.entity_id
_entity_poly.type
_entity_poly.pdbx_seq_one_letter_code
_entity_poly.pdbx_strand_id
1 'polypeptide(L)'
;MVQFNPFVCPKPAALTTIPSTDCPVRWDQVIAMAFHRKGTPIFTSTTIKATGTWTDAIADTDNGKVTLTPAFSGWTFPKSEITIEGENDNSTIGGMGSIGGGNVIRPMGTFRNKSSAAMKALSSYTSESSNDAAPQVEVFFITVLNQIIANSDGTGFDATNIAVSDTYSDGLKKDNMNDISISLPYGWSFDATLFTPTFDIKALLPK
;
A
#
# COMPACT_ATOMS: atom_id res chain seq x y z
N MET A 1 -40.28 -35.28 6.01
CA MET A 1 -38.96 -34.86 6.52
C MET A 1 -38.29 -34.07 5.41
N VAL A 2 -38.07 -32.77 5.61
CA VAL A 2 -37.42 -31.90 4.62
C VAL A 2 -35.92 -32.06 4.81
N GLN A 3 -35.25 -32.63 3.80
CA GLN A 3 -33.80 -32.80 3.82
C GLN A 3 -33.16 -31.45 3.51
N PHE A 4 -32.61 -30.79 4.54
CA PHE A 4 -31.68 -29.67 4.37
C PHE A 4 -30.48 -30.17 3.56
N ASN A 5 -30.22 -29.56 2.39
CA ASN A 5 -28.95 -29.73 1.69
C ASN A 5 -28.16 -28.41 1.83
N PRO A 6 -27.26 -28.28 2.82
CA PRO A 6 -26.70 -26.99 3.24
C PRO A 6 -25.49 -26.49 2.43
N PHE A 7 -25.19 -27.05 1.25
CA PHE A 7 -24.07 -26.57 0.43
C PHE A 7 -24.46 -26.46 -1.05
N VAL A 8 -25.23 -25.42 -1.36
CA VAL A 8 -25.28 -24.89 -2.72
C VAL A 8 -24.25 -23.77 -2.78
N CYS A 9 -23.12 -24.03 -3.45
CA CYS A 9 -22.23 -22.97 -3.92
C CYS A 9 -22.66 -22.71 -5.37
N PRO A 10 -23.67 -21.84 -5.63
CA PRO A 10 -24.25 -21.75 -6.96
C PRO A 10 -23.18 -21.20 -7.90
N LYS A 11 -22.69 -22.05 -8.81
CA LYS A 11 -21.86 -21.62 -9.92
C LYS A 11 -22.61 -20.50 -10.65
N PRO A 12 -21.99 -19.33 -10.88
CA PRO A 12 -22.62 -18.27 -11.64
C PRO A 12 -23.13 -18.79 -12.98
N ALA A 13 -24.34 -18.39 -13.38
CA ALA A 13 -24.98 -18.85 -14.61
C ALA A 13 -24.18 -18.47 -15.89
N ALA A 14 -23.31 -17.47 -15.78
CA ALA A 14 -22.38 -17.06 -16.82
C ALA A 14 -21.06 -16.59 -16.21
N LEU A 15 -19.99 -16.62 -17.00
CA LEU A 15 -18.73 -15.95 -16.67
C LEU A 15 -18.95 -14.44 -16.68
N THR A 16 -18.34 -13.74 -15.73
CA THR A 16 -18.35 -12.28 -15.72
C THR A 16 -17.51 -11.75 -16.86
N THR A 17 -18.03 -10.74 -17.58
CA THR A 17 -17.28 -10.06 -18.64
C THR A 17 -16.07 -9.35 -18.04
N ILE A 18 -14.88 -9.58 -18.59
CA ILE A 18 -13.67 -8.83 -18.24
C ILE A 18 -13.82 -7.43 -18.88
N PRO A 19 -13.72 -6.34 -18.08
CA PRO A 19 -13.86 -4.99 -18.62
C PRO A 19 -12.75 -4.67 -19.63
N SER A 20 -13.07 -3.92 -20.69
CA SER A 20 -12.05 -3.40 -21.60
C SER A 20 -11.18 -2.37 -20.89
N THR A 21 -9.89 -2.37 -21.21
CA THR A 21 -8.96 -1.34 -20.73
C THR A 21 -8.88 -0.24 -21.78
N ASP A 22 -9.54 0.89 -21.53
CA ASP A 22 -9.54 2.03 -22.46
C ASP A 22 -8.21 2.80 -22.45
N CYS A 23 -7.50 2.78 -21.30
CA CYS A 23 -6.21 3.45 -21.11
C CYS A 23 -5.22 2.57 -20.34
N PRO A 24 -3.95 2.48 -20.75
CA PRO A 24 -2.94 1.75 -19.98
C PRO A 24 -2.67 2.46 -18.65
N VAL A 25 -2.76 1.71 -17.55
CA VAL A 25 -2.41 2.21 -16.22
C VAL A 25 -0.89 2.13 -16.04
N ARG A 26 -0.25 3.27 -15.77
CA ARG A 26 1.17 3.36 -15.42
C ARG A 26 1.32 4.18 -14.14
N TRP A 27 1.94 3.59 -13.12
CA TRP A 27 2.13 4.23 -11.82
C TRP A 27 3.36 5.14 -11.74
N ASP A 28 4.23 5.08 -12.75
CA ASP A 28 5.47 5.85 -12.83
C ASP A 28 6.29 5.74 -11.52
N GLN A 29 7.16 6.70 -11.23
CA GLN A 29 7.96 6.74 -10.03
C GLN A 29 7.14 7.24 -8.83
N VAL A 30 7.04 6.41 -7.79
CA VAL A 30 6.61 6.83 -6.45
C VAL A 30 7.77 7.55 -5.76
N ILE A 31 7.51 8.76 -5.27
CA ILE A 31 8.52 9.64 -4.66
C ILE A 31 8.26 9.93 -3.18
N ALA A 32 7.03 9.72 -2.71
CA ALA A 32 6.64 9.93 -1.33
C ALA A 32 5.43 9.05 -0.98
N MET A 33 5.14 8.98 0.31
CA MET A 33 3.99 8.30 0.90
C MET A 33 3.31 9.17 1.93
N ALA A 34 2.01 8.95 2.10
CA ALA A 34 1.25 9.42 3.25
C ALA A 34 0.83 8.21 4.10
N PHE A 35 0.95 8.34 5.41
CA PHE A 35 0.49 7.36 6.39
C PHE A 35 -0.68 7.92 7.19
N HIS A 36 -1.66 7.08 7.46
CA HIS A 36 -2.79 7.38 8.32
C HIS A 36 -3.14 6.14 9.16
N ARG A 37 -3.63 6.36 10.38
CA ARG A 37 -4.08 5.28 11.24
C ARG A 37 -5.41 4.74 10.71
N LYS A 38 -5.47 3.44 10.44
CA LYS A 38 -6.69 2.80 9.94
C LYS A 38 -7.83 2.96 10.96
N GLY A 39 -9.00 3.32 10.46
CA GLY A 39 -10.17 3.62 11.27
C GLY A 39 -11.27 4.20 10.39
N THR A 40 -11.77 5.38 10.75
CA THR A 40 -12.72 6.11 9.90
C THR A 40 -12.02 6.58 8.63
N PRO A 41 -12.56 6.30 7.44
CA PRO A 41 -12.03 6.83 6.19
C PRO A 41 -11.96 8.37 6.22
N ILE A 42 -10.75 8.92 6.04
CA ILE A 42 -10.50 10.36 5.96
C ILE A 42 -10.73 10.92 4.56
N PHE A 43 -10.63 10.05 3.55
CA PHE A 43 -10.82 10.39 2.15
C PHE A 43 -11.92 9.54 1.52
N THR A 44 -12.51 10.11 0.48
CA THR A 44 -13.36 9.45 -0.49
C THR A 44 -12.73 9.63 -1.87
N SER A 45 -13.21 8.90 -2.88
CA SER A 45 -12.78 9.05 -4.27
C SER A 45 -12.86 10.49 -4.81
N THR A 46 -13.68 11.35 -4.19
CA THR A 46 -13.80 12.78 -4.52
C THR A 46 -12.88 13.64 -3.64
N THR A 47 -12.91 13.46 -2.32
CA THR A 47 -12.18 14.35 -1.39
C THR A 47 -10.67 14.12 -1.41
N ILE A 48 -10.20 12.94 -1.83
CA ILE A 48 -8.76 12.67 -2.04
C ILE A 48 -8.11 13.62 -3.06
N LYS A 49 -8.91 14.22 -3.95
CA LYS A 49 -8.45 15.17 -4.98
C LYS A 49 -8.43 16.62 -4.50
N ALA A 50 -8.93 16.92 -3.30
CA ALA A 50 -9.15 18.27 -2.80
C ALA A 50 -8.11 18.70 -1.76
N THR A 51 -7.52 19.90 -1.93
CA THR A 51 -6.46 20.43 -1.06
C THR A 51 -6.90 20.61 0.39
N GLY A 52 -8.15 21.05 0.60
CA GLY A 52 -8.69 21.34 1.94
C GLY A 52 -8.63 20.11 2.83
N THR A 53 -9.12 18.98 2.33
CA THR A 53 -9.11 17.71 3.08
C THR A 53 -7.69 17.26 3.44
N TRP A 54 -6.72 17.41 2.54
CA TRP A 54 -5.32 17.10 2.86
C TRP A 54 -4.73 18.05 3.90
N THR A 55 -5.03 19.34 3.80
CA THR A 55 -4.52 20.35 4.74
C THR A 55 -5.06 20.11 6.14
N ASP A 56 -6.36 19.85 6.25
CA ASP A 56 -7.05 19.54 7.50
C ASP A 56 -6.50 18.25 8.11
N ALA A 57 -6.35 17.19 7.30
CA ALA A 57 -5.83 15.91 7.77
C ALA A 57 -4.36 15.98 8.21
N ILE A 58 -3.51 16.79 7.56
CA ILE A 58 -2.12 16.98 7.98
C ILE A 58 -2.04 17.80 9.29
N ALA A 59 -2.92 18.77 9.45
CA ALA A 59 -2.98 19.64 10.63
C ALA A 59 -3.61 18.96 11.85
N ASP A 60 -4.38 17.88 11.66
CA ASP A 60 -5.02 17.13 12.73
C ASP A 60 -3.98 16.58 13.74
N THR A 61 -4.42 16.38 14.97
CA THR A 61 -3.62 15.88 16.09
C THR A 61 -4.02 14.49 16.54
N ASP A 62 -5.21 14.03 16.14
CA ASP A 62 -5.80 12.80 16.66
C ASP A 62 -5.71 11.66 15.62
N ASN A 63 -6.67 10.74 15.63
CA ASN A 63 -6.66 9.58 14.73
C ASN A 63 -6.86 9.95 13.25
N GLY A 64 -7.35 11.16 12.92
CA GLY A 64 -7.50 11.63 11.53
C GLY A 64 -6.20 12.20 10.93
N LYS A 65 -5.10 12.21 11.71
CA LYS A 65 -3.83 12.77 11.27
C LYS A 65 -3.22 11.98 10.12
N VAL A 66 -2.90 12.68 9.04
CA VAL A 66 -2.08 12.19 7.93
C VAL A 66 -0.65 12.69 8.08
N THR A 67 0.31 11.78 8.00
CA THR A 67 1.73 12.15 8.00
C THR A 67 2.36 11.83 6.65
N LEU A 68 3.03 12.82 6.08
CA LEU A 68 3.76 12.67 4.82
C LEU A 68 5.22 12.32 5.09
N THR A 69 5.75 11.39 4.31
CA THR A 69 7.18 11.09 4.26
C THR A 69 7.93 12.16 3.46
N PRO A 70 9.21 12.42 3.77
CA PRO A 70 10.08 13.14 2.85
C PRO A 70 10.19 12.41 1.51
N ALA A 71 10.69 13.10 0.47
CA ALA A 71 10.95 12.42 -0.79
C ALA A 71 12.01 11.31 -0.64
N PHE A 72 11.74 10.15 -1.24
CA PHE A 72 12.66 9.01 -1.37
C PHE A 72 12.88 8.64 -2.84
N SER A 73 13.86 7.77 -3.08
CA SER A 73 14.25 7.28 -4.40
C SER A 73 14.23 5.76 -4.45
N GLY A 74 14.21 5.19 -5.66
CA GLY A 74 14.36 3.75 -5.86
C GLY A 74 13.20 2.90 -5.36
N TRP A 75 11.99 3.47 -5.26
CA TRP A 75 10.82 2.70 -4.85
C TRP A 75 10.45 1.63 -5.89
N THR A 76 10.36 0.38 -5.45
CA THR A 76 10.01 -0.75 -6.32
C THR A 76 8.93 -1.62 -5.70
N PHE A 77 7.92 -1.97 -6.48
CA PHE A 77 6.93 -3.00 -6.12
C PHE A 77 7.39 -4.36 -6.67
N PRO A 78 7.87 -5.30 -5.85
CA PRO A 78 8.23 -6.62 -6.31
C PRO A 78 6.99 -7.42 -6.71
N LYS A 79 7.18 -8.43 -7.57
CA LYS A 79 6.12 -9.39 -7.92
C LYS A 79 5.66 -10.17 -6.69
N SER A 80 4.36 -10.42 -6.59
CA SER A 80 3.84 -11.45 -5.68
C SER A 80 3.88 -12.80 -6.37
N GLU A 81 4.06 -13.86 -5.59
CA GLU A 81 4.03 -15.24 -6.06
C GLU A 81 2.75 -15.91 -5.56
N ILE A 82 2.09 -16.65 -6.46
CA ILE A 82 0.88 -17.42 -6.16
C ILE A 82 1.31 -18.72 -5.49
N THR A 83 0.65 -19.06 -4.38
CA THR A 83 0.87 -20.33 -3.68
C THR A 83 -0.10 -21.37 -4.22
N ILE A 84 0.45 -22.49 -4.71
CA ILE A 84 -0.30 -23.66 -5.17
C ILE A 84 0.03 -24.82 -4.24
N GLU A 85 -0.98 -25.43 -3.64
CA GLU A 85 -0.84 -26.54 -2.71
C GLU A 85 -1.35 -27.84 -3.35
N GLY A 86 -0.67 -28.95 -3.07
CA GLY A 86 -1.10 -30.29 -3.45
C GLY A 86 -1.02 -30.64 -4.95
N GLU A 87 -0.29 -29.84 -5.73
CA GLU A 87 -0.05 -30.16 -7.14
C GLU A 87 0.96 -31.30 -7.27
N ASN A 88 0.65 -32.30 -8.09
CA ASN A 88 1.47 -33.51 -8.30
C ASN A 88 1.74 -34.35 -7.04
N ASP A 89 0.93 -34.21 -5.99
CA ASP A 89 0.94 -35.09 -4.83
C ASP A 89 -0.44 -35.70 -4.56
N ASN A 90 -0.58 -36.45 -3.46
CA ASN A 90 -1.82 -37.13 -3.09
C ASN A 90 -2.63 -36.38 -2.01
N SER A 91 -2.32 -35.10 -1.78
CA SER A 91 -2.99 -34.26 -0.77
C SER A 91 -4.27 -33.60 -1.30
N THR A 92 -4.43 -33.49 -2.63
CA THR A 92 -5.65 -33.01 -3.30
C THR A 92 -6.27 -34.08 -4.20
N ILE A 93 -7.55 -33.89 -4.56
CA ILE A 93 -8.28 -34.83 -5.42
C ILE A 93 -7.64 -34.85 -6.80
N GLY A 94 -6.99 -35.98 -7.14
CA GLY A 94 -6.37 -36.22 -8.44
C GLY A 94 -5.02 -35.53 -8.66
N GLY A 95 -4.36 -35.05 -7.60
CA GLY A 95 -3.08 -34.33 -7.70
C GLY A 95 -3.18 -32.99 -8.43
N MET A 96 -4.39 -32.46 -8.59
CA MET A 96 -4.64 -31.11 -9.11
C MET A 96 -4.37 -30.10 -8.01
N GLY A 97 -3.47 -29.15 -8.26
CA GLY A 97 -3.17 -28.09 -7.29
C GLY A 97 -4.39 -27.25 -6.93
N SER A 98 -4.49 -26.87 -5.67
CA SER A 98 -5.44 -25.86 -5.18
C SER A 98 -4.72 -24.53 -4.99
N ILE A 99 -5.36 -23.42 -5.38
CA ILE A 99 -4.81 -22.07 -5.13
C ILE A 99 -4.92 -21.81 -3.63
N GLY A 100 -3.79 -21.80 -2.93
CA GLY A 100 -3.68 -21.49 -1.50
C GLY A 100 -3.65 -19.99 -1.20
N GLY A 101 -3.53 -19.15 -2.23
CA GLY A 101 -3.49 -17.69 -2.12
C GLY A 101 -2.25 -17.11 -2.80
N GLY A 102 -1.69 -16.05 -2.23
CA GLY A 102 -0.43 -15.49 -2.70
C GLY A 102 0.35 -14.80 -1.58
N ASN A 103 1.63 -14.55 -1.86
CA ASN A 103 2.57 -14.02 -0.88
C ASN A 103 2.43 -12.51 -0.68
N VAL A 104 2.66 -12.08 0.56
CA VAL A 104 2.87 -10.67 0.92
C VAL A 104 4.07 -10.13 0.14
N ILE A 105 3.95 -8.93 -0.41
CA ILE A 105 5.08 -8.26 -1.05
C ILE A 105 5.72 -7.25 -0.10
N ARG A 106 7.03 -7.04 -0.27
CA ARG A 106 7.78 -6.03 0.50
C ARG A 106 8.43 -5.00 -0.42
N PRO A 107 7.70 -3.96 -0.83
CA PRO A 107 8.28 -2.81 -1.50
C PRO A 107 9.35 -2.13 -0.64
N MET A 108 10.36 -1.57 -1.31
CA MET A 108 11.48 -0.89 -0.67
C MET A 108 11.84 0.38 -1.43
N GLY A 109 12.39 1.38 -0.73
CA GLY A 109 13.01 2.57 -1.30
C GLY A 109 14.01 3.18 -0.33
N THR A 110 14.72 4.22 -0.78
CA THR A 110 15.86 4.79 -0.05
C THR A 110 15.71 6.30 0.11
N PHE A 111 15.76 6.76 1.35
CA PHE A 111 15.96 8.15 1.73
C PHE A 111 17.43 8.52 1.63
N ARG A 112 17.73 9.72 1.11
CA ARG A 112 19.09 10.25 1.00
C ARG A 112 19.19 11.59 1.72
N ASN A 113 20.24 11.74 2.53
CA ASN A 113 20.58 12.96 3.27
C ASN A 113 19.43 13.52 4.12
N LYS A 114 18.63 12.64 4.72
CA LYS A 114 17.53 13.04 5.62
C LYS A 114 18.00 13.15 7.06
N SER A 115 17.32 13.99 7.84
CA SER A 115 17.68 14.21 9.24
C SER A 115 17.37 12.97 10.08
N SER A 116 18.19 12.71 11.10
CA SER A 116 17.95 11.63 12.06
C SER A 116 16.62 11.80 12.80
N ALA A 117 16.16 13.05 13.01
CA ALA A 117 14.85 13.33 13.58
C ALA A 117 13.70 12.83 12.68
N ALA A 118 13.78 13.04 11.36
CA ALA A 118 12.79 12.53 10.42
C ALA A 118 12.79 11.00 10.40
N MET A 119 13.97 10.36 10.37
CA MET A 119 14.06 8.89 10.37
C MET A 119 13.55 8.29 11.68
N LYS A 120 13.83 8.94 12.83
CA LYS A 120 13.29 8.54 14.13
C LYS A 120 11.76 8.65 14.17
N ALA A 121 11.19 9.72 13.62
CA ALA A 121 9.74 9.86 13.51
C ALA A 121 9.13 8.79 12.59
N LEU A 122 9.82 8.40 11.51
CA LEU A 122 9.35 7.29 10.67
C LEU A 122 9.45 5.93 11.37
N SER A 123 10.49 5.72 12.19
CA SER A 123 10.67 4.46 12.93
C SER A 123 9.57 4.21 13.97
N SER A 124 8.86 5.24 14.45
CA SER A 124 7.73 5.02 15.37
C SER A 124 6.54 4.33 14.69
N TYR A 125 6.42 4.41 13.36
CA TYR A 125 5.39 3.64 12.64
C TYR A 125 5.64 2.14 12.67
N THR A 126 6.86 1.69 13.01
CA THR A 126 7.15 0.26 13.16
C THR A 126 6.36 -0.36 14.29
N SER A 127 6.19 0.34 15.42
CA SER A 127 5.33 -0.16 16.52
C SER A 127 3.85 -0.11 16.16
N GLU A 128 3.40 0.92 15.44
CA GLU A 128 1.99 1.07 15.05
C GLU A 128 1.57 0.10 13.95
N SER A 129 2.50 -0.35 13.11
CA SER A 129 2.25 -1.32 12.04
C SER A 129 2.68 -2.75 12.40
N SER A 130 2.99 -3.00 13.68
CA SER A 130 3.40 -4.30 14.17
C SER A 130 2.24 -5.31 14.09
N ASN A 131 2.58 -6.54 13.70
CA ASN A 131 1.65 -7.54 13.17
C ASN A 131 0.80 -8.27 14.24
N ASP A 132 0.73 -7.76 15.47
CA ASP A 132 0.03 -8.41 16.60
C ASP A 132 -1.50 -8.29 16.49
N ALA A 133 -2.00 -7.44 15.60
CA ALA A 133 -3.41 -7.36 15.20
C ALA A 133 -3.52 -6.94 13.72
N ALA A 134 -4.75 -7.01 13.16
CA ALA A 134 -5.08 -6.52 11.81
C ALA A 134 -4.41 -5.17 11.49
N PRO A 135 -4.08 -4.89 10.21
CA PRO A 135 -3.33 -3.69 9.82
C PRO A 135 -3.95 -2.42 10.42
N GLN A 136 -3.16 -1.70 11.21
CA GLN A 136 -3.58 -0.48 11.90
C GLN A 136 -3.16 0.80 11.17
N VAL A 137 -2.43 0.67 10.06
CA VAL A 137 -1.94 1.79 9.26
C VAL A 137 -2.33 1.56 7.80
N GLU A 138 -2.81 2.62 7.16
CA GLU A 138 -3.01 2.68 5.73
C GLU A 138 -1.97 3.61 5.07
N VAL A 139 -1.59 3.27 3.84
CA VAL A 139 -0.59 4.02 3.06
C VAL A 139 -1.17 4.50 1.73
N PHE A 140 -0.88 5.75 1.40
CA PHE A 140 -1.13 6.35 0.10
C PHE A 140 0.20 6.60 -0.59
N PHE A 141 0.33 6.26 -1.86
CA PHE A 141 1.56 6.53 -2.62
C PHE A 141 1.43 7.79 -3.47
N ILE A 142 2.48 8.62 -3.49
CA ILE A 142 2.52 9.86 -4.24
C ILE A 142 3.55 9.73 -5.37
N THR A 143 3.11 9.99 -6.60
CA THR A 143 3.95 9.86 -7.79
C THR A 143 4.64 11.18 -8.17
N VAL A 144 5.70 11.08 -8.97
CA VAL A 144 6.41 12.25 -9.53
C VAL A 144 5.49 13.17 -10.36
N LEU A 145 4.47 12.58 -10.98
CA LEU A 145 3.47 13.27 -11.80
C LEU A 145 2.36 13.92 -10.99
N ASN A 146 2.54 14.08 -9.67
CA ASN A 146 1.56 14.70 -8.78
C ASN A 146 0.24 13.90 -8.73
N GLN A 147 0.33 12.58 -8.71
CA GLN A 147 -0.83 11.70 -8.60
C GLN A 147 -0.76 10.89 -7.30
N ILE A 148 -1.91 10.43 -6.85
CA ILE A 148 -2.07 9.65 -5.62
C ILE A 148 -2.56 8.26 -6.01
N ILE A 149 -1.84 7.23 -5.58
CA ILE A 149 -2.26 5.83 -5.75
C ILE A 149 -2.92 5.41 -4.43
N ALA A 150 -4.18 4.98 -4.53
CA ALA A 150 -5.03 4.58 -3.42
C ALA A 150 -6.07 3.56 -3.91
N ASN A 151 -6.90 3.01 -3.02
CA ASN A 151 -8.04 2.18 -3.44
C ASN A 151 -9.08 3.02 -4.19
N SER A 152 -9.90 2.38 -5.03
CA SER A 152 -10.92 3.04 -5.85
C SER A 152 -11.97 3.84 -5.05
N ASP A 153 -12.19 3.48 -3.78
CA ASP A 153 -13.07 4.20 -2.85
C ASP A 153 -12.43 5.45 -2.21
N GLY A 154 -11.12 5.63 -2.40
CA GLY A 154 -10.31 6.71 -1.82
C GLY A 154 -9.59 6.34 -0.52
N THR A 155 -9.70 5.09 -0.04
CA THR A 155 -8.96 4.62 1.14
C THR A 155 -7.51 4.24 0.82
N GLY A 156 -6.65 4.19 1.83
CA GLY A 156 -5.25 3.79 1.65
C GLY A 156 -5.08 2.27 1.57
N PHE A 157 -3.90 1.83 1.15
CA PHE A 157 -3.56 0.40 1.16
C PHE A 157 -3.19 -0.05 2.57
N ASP A 158 -3.59 -1.26 2.93
CA ASP A 158 -3.19 -1.86 4.21
C ASP A 158 -1.68 -2.08 4.28
N ALA A 159 -1.03 -1.41 5.23
CA ALA A 159 0.41 -1.46 5.44
C ALA A 159 0.75 -2.12 6.77
N THR A 160 1.62 -3.13 6.72
CA THR A 160 2.17 -3.80 7.92
C THR A 160 3.68 -3.78 7.89
N ASN A 161 4.31 -3.96 9.06
CA ASN A 161 5.77 -4.07 9.20
C ASN A 161 6.52 -2.92 8.51
N ILE A 162 6.05 -1.68 8.69
CA ILE A 162 6.74 -0.48 8.21
C ILE A 162 8.06 -0.41 8.98
N ALA A 163 9.17 -0.45 8.27
CA ALA A 163 10.50 -0.43 8.89
C ALA A 163 11.40 0.55 8.14
N VAL A 164 12.21 1.27 8.92
CA VAL A 164 13.28 2.14 8.40
C VAL A 164 14.61 1.60 8.92
N SER A 165 15.58 1.44 8.03
CA SER A 165 16.93 0.99 8.41
C SER A 165 17.68 2.07 9.18
N ASP A 166 18.69 1.66 9.94
CA ASP A 166 19.70 2.58 10.45
C ASP A 166 20.40 3.31 9.30
N THR A 167 20.97 4.47 9.62
CA THR A 167 21.70 5.28 8.64
C THR A 167 23.00 4.58 8.25
N TYR A 168 23.15 4.32 6.95
CA TYR A 168 24.38 3.79 6.37
C TYR A 168 24.95 4.78 5.34
N SER A 169 26.22 4.64 5.00
CA SER A 169 26.92 5.50 4.04
C SER A 169 27.97 4.71 3.29
N ASP A 170 28.12 4.97 2.00
CA ASP A 170 29.18 4.40 1.14
C ASP A 170 30.54 5.09 1.34
N GLY A 171 30.67 5.95 2.36
CA GLY A 171 31.94 6.59 2.75
C GLY A 171 32.08 8.06 2.34
N LEU A 172 33.32 8.49 2.11
CA LEU A 172 33.65 9.91 1.93
C LEU A 172 32.94 10.54 0.72
N LYS A 173 32.23 11.65 0.94
CA LYS A 173 31.41 12.39 -0.06
C LYS A 173 30.23 11.59 -0.63
N LYS A 174 29.81 10.53 0.06
CA LYS A 174 28.59 9.80 -0.29
C LYS A 174 27.44 10.24 0.59
N ASP A 175 26.24 10.11 0.06
CA ASP A 175 25.04 10.44 0.80
C ASP A 175 24.88 9.50 1.99
N ASN A 176 24.31 10.03 3.07
CA ASN A 176 23.78 9.18 4.13
C ASN A 176 22.44 8.64 3.67
N MET A 177 22.26 7.33 3.81
CA MET A 177 21.11 6.61 3.30
C MET A 177 20.37 5.89 4.42
N ASN A 178 19.05 5.81 4.28
CA ASN A 178 18.18 5.01 5.12
C ASN A 178 17.15 4.35 4.19
N ASP A 179 16.99 3.04 4.29
CA ASP A 179 16.00 2.32 3.51
C ASP A 179 14.68 2.26 4.26
N ILE A 180 13.57 2.39 3.53
CA ILE A 180 12.21 2.16 4.03
C ILE A 180 11.63 0.94 3.34
N SER A 181 10.98 0.08 4.12
CA SER A 181 10.24 -1.06 3.61
C SER A 181 8.86 -1.13 4.25
N ILE A 182 7.90 -1.67 3.50
CA ILE A 182 6.52 -1.85 3.94
C ILE A 182 6.06 -3.21 3.44
N SER A 183 5.17 -3.88 4.17
CA SER A 183 4.55 -5.12 3.71
C SER A 183 3.12 -4.85 3.25
N LEU A 184 2.80 -5.26 2.02
CA LEU A 184 1.46 -5.15 1.42
C LEU A 184 0.87 -6.55 1.20
N PRO A 185 -0.42 -6.78 1.54
CA PRO A 185 -1.05 -8.09 1.41
C PRO A 185 -1.19 -8.52 -0.05
N TYR A 186 -1.38 -9.82 -0.29
CA TYR A 186 -1.69 -10.32 -1.62
C TYR A 186 -2.98 -9.69 -2.16
N GLY A 187 -2.97 -9.31 -3.45
CA GLY A 187 -4.12 -8.68 -4.11
C GLY A 187 -4.31 -7.20 -3.83
N TRP A 188 -3.41 -6.54 -3.07
CA TRP A 188 -3.50 -5.10 -2.77
C TRP A 188 -3.65 -4.21 -4.01
N SER A 189 -3.12 -4.65 -5.15
CA SER A 189 -3.12 -3.89 -6.40
C SER A 189 -4.42 -4.01 -7.21
N PHE A 190 -5.34 -4.90 -6.85
CA PHE A 190 -6.52 -5.19 -7.69
C PHE A 190 -7.54 -4.04 -7.71
N ASP A 191 -7.66 -3.30 -6.60
CA ASP A 191 -8.54 -2.12 -6.50
C ASP A 191 -7.77 -0.79 -6.58
N ALA A 192 -6.46 -0.85 -6.86
CA ALA A 192 -5.61 0.32 -6.92
C ALA A 192 -5.99 1.25 -8.09
N THR A 193 -6.25 2.50 -7.76
CA THR A 193 -6.66 3.56 -8.69
C THR A 193 -5.72 4.75 -8.57
N LEU A 194 -5.54 5.46 -9.68
CA LEU A 194 -4.72 6.66 -9.76
C LEU A 194 -5.62 7.90 -9.71
N PHE A 195 -5.49 8.69 -8.64
CA PHE A 195 -6.19 9.95 -8.47
C PHE A 195 -5.29 11.10 -8.93
N THR A 196 -5.83 11.96 -9.79
CA THR A 196 -5.18 13.22 -10.17
C THR A 196 -5.80 14.35 -9.35
N PRO A 197 -5.12 14.84 -8.28
CA PRO A 197 -5.59 15.97 -7.50
C PRO A 197 -5.60 17.28 -8.32
N THR A 198 -6.44 18.23 -7.92
CA THR A 198 -6.51 19.56 -8.54
C THR A 198 -5.43 20.52 -8.02
N PHE A 199 -4.54 20.05 -7.16
CA PHE A 199 -3.50 20.81 -6.48
C PHE A 199 -2.17 20.07 -6.49
N ASP A 200 -1.07 20.76 -6.20
CA ASP A 200 0.25 20.14 -6.08
C ASP A 200 0.44 19.51 -4.70
N ILE A 201 0.26 18.19 -4.59
CA ILE A 201 0.48 17.46 -3.33
C ILE A 201 1.96 17.44 -2.94
N LYS A 202 2.88 17.59 -3.91
CA LYS A 202 4.31 17.60 -3.62
C LYS A 202 4.74 18.84 -2.85
N ALA A 203 3.98 19.94 -2.97
CA ALA A 203 4.20 21.15 -2.19
C ALA A 203 3.94 20.95 -0.68
N LEU A 204 3.18 19.90 -0.30
CA LEU A 204 2.88 19.55 1.09
C LEU A 204 3.94 18.64 1.72
N LEU A 205 4.90 18.13 0.95
CA LEU A 205 5.93 17.22 1.47
C LEU A 205 6.85 17.93 2.46
N PRO A 206 7.26 17.26 3.55
CA PRO A 206 8.24 17.80 4.47
C PRO A 206 9.59 17.97 3.75
N LYS A 207 10.18 19.16 3.90
CA LYS A 207 11.44 19.56 3.27
C LYS A 207 12.64 18.97 4.01
#